data_AF-A0A0N4XJE1-F1
#
_entry.id   AF-A0A0N4XJE1-F1
#
_cell.length_a   1.000
_cell.length_b   1.000
_cell.length_c   1.000
_cell.angle_alpha   90.00
_cell.angle_beta   90.00
_cell.angle_gamma   90.00
#
_symmetry.space_group_name_H-M   'P 1'
#
loop_
_entity.id
_entity.type
_entity.pdbx_description
1 polymer ?
#
loop_
_entity_poly.entity_id
_entity_poly.type
_entity_poly.pdbx_seq_one_letter_code
_entity_poly.pdbx_strand_id
1 'polypeptide(L)'
;MGMKNHEVVPLPLISAIAGIHRGAVAKILSTLSKYCLVAFERSKKFDGYRLTVLGYDYLALKALCTRGVVGSVGNQIGVGKESDVYVGGDADRNDLCLKFHRLGRTSFRKIKEKRDYHKKRHSASWLYLSRLAAAKV
;
A
#
# COMPACT_ATOMS: atom_id res chain seq x y z
N MET A 1 2.43 5.84 -8.15
CA MET A 1 2.30 6.13 -9.60
C MET A 1 2.89 5.03 -10.47
N GLY A 2 4.16 4.64 -10.32
CA GLY A 2 4.78 3.59 -11.16
C GLY A 2 4.05 2.25 -11.15
N MET A 3 3.56 1.81 -9.98
CA MET A 3 2.84 0.54 -9.86
C MET A 3 1.43 0.50 -10.49
N LYS A 4 0.98 1.60 -11.09
CA LYS A 4 -0.29 1.61 -11.84
C LYS A 4 -0.21 0.74 -13.10
N ASN A 5 0.98 0.69 -13.70
CA ASN A 5 1.24 0.04 -14.99
C ASN A 5 2.32 -1.05 -14.92
N HIS A 6 3.11 -1.11 -13.85
CA HIS A 6 4.20 -2.07 -13.67
C HIS A 6 4.10 -2.77 -12.32
N GLU A 7 4.31 -4.09 -12.26
CA GLU A 7 4.33 -4.81 -10.97
C GLU A 7 5.58 -4.47 -10.15
N VAL A 8 6.72 -4.36 -10.84
CA VAL A 8 8.01 -3.91 -10.31
C VAL A 8 8.39 -2.63 -11.06
N VAL A 9 8.86 -1.60 -10.36
CA VAL A 9 9.21 -0.30 -10.96
C VAL A 9 10.73 -0.13 -10.92
N PRO A 10 11.41 0.05 -12.07
CA PRO A 10 12.86 0.19 -12.11
C PRO A 10 13.33 1.55 -11.56
N LEU A 11 14.53 1.59 -10.99
CA LEU A 11 15.10 2.79 -10.35
C LEU A 11 15.10 4.04 -11.25
N PRO A 12 15.47 3.98 -12.55
CA PRO A 12 15.41 5.14 -13.43
C PRO A 12 13.99 5.72 -13.55
N LEU A 13 12.97 4.86 -13.62
CA LEU A 13 11.58 5.29 -13.69
C LEU A 13 11.12 5.91 -12.36
N ILE A 14 11.53 5.36 -11.22
CA ILE A 14 11.23 5.96 -9.91
C ILE A 14 11.86 7.36 -9.81
N SER A 15 13.12 7.51 -10.24
CA SER A 15 13.83 8.80 -10.26
C SER A 15 13.13 9.82 -11.15
N ALA A 16 12.71 9.42 -12.36
CA ALA A 16 11.96 10.28 -13.27
C ALA A 16 10.61 10.72 -12.69
N ILE A 17 9.84 9.80 -12.10
CA ILE A 17 8.54 10.10 -11.48
C ILE A 17 8.69 11.01 -10.26
N ALA A 18 9.74 10.79 -9.45
CA ALA A 18 9.97 11.59 -8.25
C ALA A 18 10.56 12.98 -8.56
N GLY A 19 11.17 13.18 -9.73
CA GLY A 19 11.92 14.40 -10.04
C GLY A 19 13.17 14.57 -9.18
N ILE A 20 13.72 13.48 -8.64
CA ILE A 20 14.87 13.48 -7.72
C ILE A 20 16.04 12.74 -8.38
N HIS A 21 17.26 13.24 -8.18
CA HIS A 21 18.48 12.62 -8.68
C HIS A 21 18.60 11.15 -8.25
N ARG A 22 19.04 10.29 -9.17
CA ARG A 22 19.06 8.83 -9.01
C ARG A 22 19.79 8.36 -7.75
N GLY A 23 20.92 8.99 -7.42
CA GLY A 23 21.69 8.65 -6.21
C GLY A 23 20.92 8.90 -4.90
N ALA A 24 20.21 10.02 -4.81
CA ALA A 24 19.38 10.33 -3.64
C ALA A 24 18.18 9.39 -3.53
N VAL A 25 17.53 9.07 -4.65
CA VAL A 25 16.44 8.10 -4.70
C VAL A 25 16.89 6.72 -4.23
N ALA A 26 18.07 6.25 -4.64
CA ALA A 26 18.60 4.97 -4.20
C ALA A 26 18.81 4.92 -2.67
N LYS A 27 19.32 6.01 -2.07
CA LYS A 27 19.48 6.13 -0.62
C LYS A 27 18.13 6.11 0.10
N ILE A 28 17.15 6.86 -0.39
CA ILE A 28 15.78 6.88 0.16
C ILE A 28 15.15 5.49 0.06
N LEU A 29 15.25 4.82 -1.09
CA LEU A 29 14.69 3.48 -1.28
C LEU A 29 15.36 2.44 -0.36
N SER A 30 16.67 2.54 -0.13
CA SER A 30 17.36 1.70 0.86
C SER A 30 16.76 1.87 2.25
N THR A 31 16.52 3.12 2.68
CA THR A 31 15.86 3.40 3.96
C THR A 31 14.43 2.88 4.00
N LEU A 32 13.63 3.12 2.95
CA LEU A 32 12.26 2.62 2.87
C LEU A 32 12.20 1.08 2.89
N SER A 33 13.18 0.40 2.31
CA SER A 33 13.30 -1.05 2.37
C SER A 33 13.65 -1.56 3.76
N LYS A 34 14.49 -0.86 4.53
CA LYS A 34 14.77 -1.21 5.94
C LYS A 34 13.51 -1.20 6.79
N TYR A 35 12.58 -0.28 6.50
CA TYR A 35 11.27 -0.21 7.17
C TYR A 35 10.19 -1.07 6.50
N CYS A 36 10.56 -1.96 5.57
CA CYS A 36 9.64 -2.84 4.85
C CYS A 36 8.51 -2.09 4.11
N LEU A 37 8.69 -0.82 3.76
CA LEU A 37 7.71 -0.02 3.02
C LEU A 37 7.77 -0.31 1.51
N VAL A 38 8.97 -0.62 1.01
CA VAL A 38 9.20 -1.08 -0.36
C VAL A 38 10.09 -2.31 -0.35
N ALA A 39 9.81 -3.25 -1.24
CA ALA A 39 10.63 -4.44 -1.45
C ALA A 39 11.43 -4.29 -2.74
N PHE A 40 12.72 -4.59 -2.66
CA PHE A 40 13.55 -4.76 -3.86
C PHE A 40 13.25 -6.14 -4.46
N GLU A 41 13.01 -6.19 -5.76
CA GLU A 41 12.69 -7.41 -6.50
C GLU A 41 13.66 -7.56 -7.67
N ARG A 42 14.26 -8.74 -7.75
CA ARG A 42 15.06 -9.16 -8.91
C ARG A 42 14.17 -9.91 -9.88
N SER A 43 14.17 -9.51 -11.14
CA SER A 43 13.39 -10.19 -12.18
C SER A 43 14.27 -10.50 -13.39
N LYS A 44 13.83 -11.46 -14.20
CA LYS A 44 14.54 -11.84 -15.44
C LYS A 44 14.68 -10.69 -16.43
N LYS A 45 13.76 -9.71 -16.39
CA LYS A 45 13.73 -8.57 -17.33
C LYS A 45 14.45 -7.34 -16.79
N PHE A 46 14.20 -6.97 -15.54
CA PHE A 46 14.81 -5.82 -14.90
C PHE A 46 14.65 -5.88 -13.37
N ASP A 47 15.61 -5.32 -12.67
CA ASP A 47 15.53 -5.12 -11.22
C ASP A 47 14.78 -3.85 -10.89
N GLY A 48 14.11 -3.84 -9.74
CA GLY A 48 13.41 -2.65 -9.28
C GLY A 48 12.78 -2.81 -7.91
N TYR A 49 11.82 -1.93 -7.63
CA TYR A 49 11.13 -1.89 -6.36
C TYR A 49 9.63 -2.04 -6.56
N ARG A 50 8.98 -2.70 -5.59
CA ARG A 50 7.54 -2.70 -5.44
C ARG A 50 7.15 -2.22 -4.06
N LEU A 51 5.96 -1.65 -3.96
CA LEU A 51 5.34 -1.27 -2.70
C LEU A 51 4.88 -2.53 -1.96
N THR A 52 5.07 -2.54 -0.66
CA THR A 52 4.53 -3.58 0.22
C THR A 52 3.12 -3.20 0.68
N VAL A 53 2.43 -4.13 1.36
CA VAL A 53 1.16 -3.82 2.03
C VAL A 53 1.36 -2.71 3.06
N LEU A 54 2.38 -2.85 3.91
CA LEU A 54 2.73 -1.84 4.90
C LEU A 54 3.05 -0.48 4.27
N GLY A 55 3.81 -0.45 3.17
CA GLY A 55 4.09 0.79 2.44
C GLY A 55 2.83 1.47 1.90
N TYR A 56 1.86 0.68 1.45
CA TYR A 56 0.57 1.23 0.98
C TYR A 56 -0.27 1.77 2.14
N ASP A 57 -0.26 1.10 3.29
CA ASP A 57 -0.92 1.58 4.51
C ASP A 57 -0.31 2.90 4.99
N TYR A 58 1.02 3.01 4.97
CA TYR A 58 1.72 4.24 5.31
C TYR A 58 1.35 5.40 4.39
N LEU A 59 1.20 5.15 3.07
CA LEU A 59 0.73 6.17 2.14
C LEU A 59 -0.70 6.62 2.45
N ALA A 60 -1.59 5.67 2.79
CA ALA A 60 -2.97 5.98 3.17
C ALA A 60 -3.02 6.81 4.46
N LEU A 61 -2.28 6.40 5.49
CA LEU A 61 -2.15 7.13 6.75
C LEU A 61 -1.57 8.53 6.53
N LYS A 62 -0.50 8.66 5.74
CA LYS A 62 0.09 9.96 5.43
C LYS A 62 -0.91 10.89 4.74
N ALA A 63 -1.71 10.37 3.81
CA ALA A 63 -2.75 11.14 3.13
C ALA A 63 -3.85 11.61 4.10
N LEU A 64 -4.32 10.73 4.99
CA LEU A 64 -5.33 11.08 6.01
C LEU A 64 -4.79 12.09 7.04
N CYS A 65 -3.54 11.91 7.47
CA CYS A 65 -2.86 12.84 8.36
C CYS A 65 -2.68 14.23 7.74
N THR A 66 -2.29 14.28 6.46
CA THR A 66 -2.15 15.55 5.73
C THR A 66 -3.48 16.28 5.55
N ARG A 67 -4.60 15.56 5.56
CA ARG A 67 -5.96 16.11 5.51
C ARG A 67 -6.53 16.48 6.89
N GLY A 68 -5.79 16.28 7.97
CA GLY A 68 -6.26 16.51 9.33
C GLY A 68 -7.28 15.49 9.85
N VAL A 69 -7.48 14.36 9.15
CA VAL A 69 -8.46 13.33 9.55
C VAL A 69 -7.88 12.41 10.64
N VAL A 70 -6.59 12.11 10.58
CA VAL A 70 -5.92 11.20 11.52
C VAL A 70 -4.68 11.88 12.09
N GLY A 71 -4.66 12.11 13.39
CA GLY A 71 -3.52 12.64 14.15
C GLY A 71 -2.63 11.55 14.75
N SER A 72 -3.20 10.40 15.12
CA SER A 72 -2.45 9.32 15.75
C SER A 72 -3.00 7.92 15.42
N VAL A 73 -2.15 6.91 15.54
CA VAL A 73 -2.52 5.49 15.44
C VAL A 73 -2.21 4.84 16.78
N GLY A 74 -3.21 4.21 17.36
CA GLY A 74 -3.15 3.50 18.64
C GLY A 74 -3.12 1.98 18.47
N ASN A 75 -3.58 1.28 19.50
CA ASN A 75 -3.53 -0.17 19.57
C ASN A 75 -4.47 -0.84 18.55
N GLN A 76 -4.08 -2.04 18.12
CA GLN A 76 -4.96 -2.93 17.36
C GLN A 76 -6.06 -3.45 18.30
N ILE A 77 -7.32 -3.30 17.87
CA ILE A 77 -8.49 -3.74 18.63
C ILE A 77 -9.26 -4.86 17.94
N GLY A 78 -8.94 -5.16 16.68
CA GLY A 78 -9.58 -6.25 15.96
C GLY A 78 -8.74 -6.79 14.82
N VAL A 79 -8.74 -8.12 14.68
CA VAL A 79 -8.16 -8.82 13.53
C VAL A 79 -9.26 -9.69 12.91
N GLY A 80 -9.66 -9.34 11.71
CA GLY A 80 -10.61 -10.09 10.90
C GLY A 80 -9.94 -10.89 9.79
N LYS A 81 -10.73 -11.69 9.08
CA LYS A 81 -10.25 -12.46 7.91
C LYS A 81 -9.77 -11.57 6.77
N GLU A 82 -10.35 -10.38 6.63
CA GLU A 82 -10.13 -9.46 5.50
C GLU A 82 -9.79 -8.04 5.94
N SER A 83 -9.63 -7.79 7.23
CA SER A 83 -9.31 -6.46 7.73
C SER A 83 -8.66 -6.47 9.10
N ASP A 84 -7.85 -5.47 9.36
CA ASP A 84 -7.32 -5.16 10.69
C ASP A 84 -7.96 -3.85 11.16
N VAL A 85 -8.32 -3.76 12.44
CA VAL A 85 -8.94 -2.58 13.05
C VAL A 85 -8.07 -2.07 14.19
N TYR A 86 -7.77 -0.79 14.15
CA TYR A 86 -6.97 -0.08 15.15
C TYR A 86 -7.78 1.07 15.72
N VAL A 87 -7.50 1.44 16.96
CA VAL A 87 -7.88 2.75 17.49
C VAL A 87 -6.94 3.79 16.89
N GLY A 88 -7.43 4.99 16.62
CA GLY A 88 -6.64 6.16 16.27
C GLY A 88 -7.25 7.39 16.91
N GLY A 89 -6.59 8.53 16.75
CA GLY A 89 -7.12 9.83 17.15
C GLY A 89 -7.08 10.81 15.98
N ASP A 90 -8.01 11.76 15.94
CA ASP A 90 -7.90 12.94 15.06
C ASP A 90 -6.89 13.96 15.63
N ALA A 91 -6.85 15.17 15.06
CA ALA A 91 -5.97 16.24 15.54
C ALA A 91 -6.34 16.75 16.95
N ASP A 92 -7.61 16.66 17.33
CA ASP A 92 -8.16 17.13 18.60
C ASP A 92 -8.21 16.01 19.66
N ARG A 93 -7.66 14.83 19.33
CA ARG A 93 -7.64 13.62 20.17
C ARG A 93 -9.02 12.99 20.39
N ASN A 94 -9.97 13.22 19.50
CA ASN A 94 -11.20 12.42 19.49
C ASN A 94 -10.89 11.03 18.96
N ASP A 95 -11.51 10.02 19.57
CA ASP A 95 -11.32 8.62 19.19
C ASP A 95 -11.87 8.32 17.80
N LEU A 96 -11.08 7.61 17.00
CA LEU A 96 -11.44 7.12 15.68
C LEU A 96 -11.13 5.62 15.55
N CYS A 97 -11.86 4.95 14.67
CA CYS A 97 -11.55 3.58 14.26
C CYS A 97 -10.88 3.57 12.88
N LEU A 98 -9.66 3.03 12.81
CA LEU A 98 -8.90 2.85 11.58
C LEU A 98 -9.03 1.41 11.09
N LYS A 99 -9.73 1.21 9.97
CA LYS A 99 -9.92 -0.10 9.37
C LYS A 99 -9.06 -0.27 8.11
N PHE A 100 -8.11 -1.19 8.17
CA PHE A 100 -7.26 -1.55 7.04
C PHE A 100 -7.78 -2.79 6.34
N HIS A 101 -7.99 -2.72 5.03
CA HIS A 101 -8.42 -3.87 4.24
C HIS A 101 -7.23 -4.77 3.85
N ARG A 102 -7.39 -6.07 4.05
CA ARG A 102 -6.38 -7.14 3.93
C ARG A 102 -6.88 -8.30 3.08
N LEU A 103 -7.18 -8.06 1.82
CA LEU A 103 -7.57 -9.15 0.92
C LEU A 103 -6.37 -10.09 0.68
N GLY A 104 -6.62 -11.40 0.79
CA GLY A 104 -5.65 -12.46 0.47
C GLY A 104 -4.79 -12.99 1.63
N ARG A 105 -5.10 -12.64 2.90
CA ARG A 105 -4.28 -13.00 4.07
C ARG A 105 -4.29 -14.51 4.42
N THR A 106 -5.42 -15.21 4.29
CA THR A 106 -5.48 -16.61 4.80
C THR A 106 -6.37 -17.62 4.07
N SER A 107 -7.37 -17.28 3.25
CA SER A 107 -8.25 -18.36 2.72
C SER A 107 -9.09 -18.07 1.47
N PHE A 108 -9.07 -16.86 0.94
CA PHE A 108 -9.82 -16.55 -0.28
C PHE A 108 -8.95 -16.66 -1.54
N ARG A 109 -8.57 -17.89 -1.90
CA ARG A 109 -7.83 -18.17 -3.15
C ARG A 109 -8.65 -17.82 -4.41
N LYS A 110 -9.99 -17.89 -4.32
CA LYS A 110 -10.94 -17.65 -5.44
C LYS A 110 -11.37 -16.19 -5.65
N ILE A 111 -10.85 -15.20 -4.90
CA ILE A 111 -11.21 -13.79 -5.15
C ILE A 111 -10.78 -13.33 -6.55
N LYS A 112 -9.66 -13.86 -7.06
CA LYS A 112 -9.25 -13.62 -8.45
C LYS A 112 -10.23 -14.20 -9.48
N GLU A 113 -11.14 -15.10 -9.12
CA GLU A 113 -12.15 -15.65 -10.04
C GLU A 113 -13.44 -14.81 -10.06
N LYS A 114 -13.70 -13.99 -9.03
CA LYS A 114 -14.88 -13.11 -9.00
C LYS A 114 -14.67 -11.87 -9.89
N ARG A 115 -15.38 -11.84 -11.03
CA ARG A 115 -15.33 -10.80 -12.09
C ARG A 115 -15.48 -9.35 -11.58
N ASP A 116 -16.23 -9.12 -10.50
CA ASP A 116 -16.52 -7.78 -9.96
C ASP A 116 -15.30 -7.00 -9.44
N TYR A 117 -14.17 -7.68 -9.26
CA TYR A 117 -12.95 -7.10 -8.74
C TYR A 117 -11.92 -6.73 -9.81
N HIS A 118 -12.12 -7.21 -11.05
CA HIS A 118 -11.11 -7.06 -12.10
C HIS A 118 -11.26 -5.82 -12.97
N LYS A 119 -12.41 -5.11 -12.96
CA LYS A 119 -12.67 -3.88 -13.75
C LYS A 119 -11.84 -3.77 -15.06
N LYS A 120 -11.84 -4.84 -15.87
CA LYS A 120 -11.15 -4.95 -17.18
C LYS A 120 -9.60 -5.00 -17.18
N ARG A 121 -8.91 -5.39 -16.11
CA ARG A 121 -7.44 -5.60 -16.11
C ARG A 121 -7.04 -7.08 -16.14
N HIS A 122 -5.98 -7.39 -16.89
CA HIS A 122 -5.41 -8.75 -17.01
C HIS A 122 -4.66 -9.22 -15.75
N SER A 123 -4.18 -8.31 -14.90
CA SER A 123 -3.61 -8.63 -13.60
C SER A 123 -4.09 -7.61 -12.54
N ALA A 124 -4.56 -8.12 -11.40
CA ALA A 124 -4.95 -7.34 -10.24
C ALA A 124 -4.04 -7.73 -9.07
N SER A 125 -3.21 -6.79 -8.61
CA SER A 125 -2.43 -6.99 -7.39
C SER A 125 -3.34 -6.96 -6.16
N TRP A 126 -2.96 -7.65 -5.09
CA TRP A 126 -3.73 -7.64 -3.84
C TRP A 126 -3.91 -6.23 -3.28
N LEU A 127 -2.94 -5.33 -3.48
CA LEU A 127 -3.06 -3.90 -3.15
C LEU A 127 -4.21 -3.21 -3.90
N TYR A 128 -4.34 -3.48 -5.20
CA TYR A 128 -5.42 -2.92 -6.01
C TYR A 128 -6.78 -3.44 -5.56
N LEU A 129 -6.87 -4.72 -5.22
CA LEU A 129 -8.10 -5.34 -4.71
C LEU A 129 -8.50 -4.79 -3.34
N SER A 130 -7.55 -4.66 -2.40
CA SER A 130 -7.78 -4.01 -1.11
C SER A 130 -8.27 -2.58 -1.26
N ARG A 131 -7.73 -1.81 -2.21
CA ARG A 131 -8.22 -0.46 -2.52
C ARG A 131 -9.67 -0.48 -3.02
N LEU A 132 -10.02 -1.40 -3.93
CA LEU A 132 -11.38 -1.49 -4.46
C LEU A 132 -12.39 -1.90 -3.38
N ALA A 133 -12.01 -2.80 -2.48
CA ALA A 133 -12.85 -3.18 -1.35
C ALA A 133 -13.12 -1.99 -0.42
N ALA A 134 -12.08 -1.21 -0.09
CA ALA A 134 -12.22 -0.01 0.74
C ALA A 134 -13.12 1.06 0.10
N ALA A 135 -13.14 1.18 -1.23
CA ALA A 135 -13.97 2.16 -1.94
C ALA A 135 -15.44 1.70 -2.16
N LYS A 136 -15.76 0.45 -1.83
CA LYS A 136 -17.13 -0.09 -1.91
C LYS A 136 -17.87 -0.04 -0.57
N VAL A 137 -17.18 0.34 0.50
CA VAL A 137 -17.76 0.61 1.83
C VAL A 137 -18.23 2.06 1.83
#